data_AF-A0A7S2FQ63-F1
#
_entry.id   AF-A0A7S2FQ63-F1
#
_cell.length_a   1.000
_cell.length_b   1.000
_cell.length_c   1.000
_cell.angle_alpha   90.00
_cell.angle_beta   90.00
_cell.angle_gamma   90.00
#
_symmetry.space_group_name_H-M   'P 1'
#
loop_
_entity.id
_entity.type
_entity.pdbx_description
1 polymer ?
#
loop_
_entity_poly.entity_id
_entity_poly.type
_entity_poly.pdbx_seq_one_letter_code
_entity_poly.pdbx_strand_id
1 'polypeptide(L)'
;FVTVITVILLEGWQDISIYAMDTTEAGYQPKMNESKGMFIFFMIIILIGSFLIMQLLVSVVFEEFVQLLCVFEEENRIVTPAQLGMIEHEDRLVFDIRPKGTRVVQHDETSCYQKLVGNIKDSNIYKISVSGAVMLNLLVLGLSTTGDTMMKEWFNICCGIVFVFELFIETQVLGLRKYLQKPLNIVNTTVTC
;
A
#
# COMPACT_ATOMS: atom_id res chain seq x y z
N PHE A 1 15.46 -21.79 -34.81
CA PHE A 1 14.49 -20.68 -34.69
C PHE A 1 13.65 -20.84 -33.43
N VAL A 2 12.91 -21.96 -33.27
CA VAL A 2 12.11 -22.23 -32.05
C VAL A 2 12.92 -22.13 -30.76
N THR A 3 14.11 -22.75 -30.72
CA THR A 3 15.01 -22.71 -29.55
C THR A 3 15.46 -21.30 -29.16
N VAL A 4 15.70 -20.42 -30.13
CA VAL A 4 16.12 -19.03 -29.87
C VAL A 4 14.96 -18.23 -29.28
N ILE A 5 13.73 -18.43 -29.78
CA ILE A 5 12.54 -17.77 -29.23
C ILE A 5 12.27 -18.24 -27.81
N THR A 6 12.30 -19.56 -27.54
CA THR A 6 12.10 -20.13 -26.20
C THR A 6 13.13 -19.58 -25.19
N VAL A 7 14.39 -19.45 -25.61
CA VAL A 7 15.45 -18.87 -24.78
C VAL A 7 15.23 -17.38 -24.52
N ILE A 8 14.81 -16.60 -25.52
CA ILE A 8 14.51 -15.16 -25.37
C ILE A 8 13.29 -14.93 -24.47
N LEU A 9 12.30 -15.84 -24.49
CA LEU A 9 11.14 -15.83 -23.61
C LEU A 9 11.45 -16.30 -22.17
N LEU A 10 12.72 -16.62 -21.87
CA LEU A 10 13.17 -17.09 -20.56
C LEU A 10 12.48 -18.39 -20.10
N GLU A 11 12.02 -19.22 -21.03
CA GLU A 11 11.47 -20.54 -20.73
C GLU A 11 12.52 -21.61 -21.01
N GLY A 12 12.92 -22.39 -19.99
CA GLY A 12 13.89 -23.49 -20.16
C GLY A 12 15.29 -23.07 -20.67
N TRP A 13 15.59 -21.77 -20.64
CA TRP A 13 16.86 -21.22 -21.16
C TRP A 13 18.09 -21.72 -20.40
N GLN A 14 17.93 -22.03 -19.10
CA GLN A 14 19.00 -22.54 -18.25
C GLN A 14 19.52 -23.87 -18.78
N ASP A 15 18.61 -24.84 -18.97
CA ASP A 15 18.95 -26.17 -19.47
C ASP A 15 19.58 -26.09 -20.87
N ILE A 16 19.00 -25.29 -21.77
CA ILE A 16 19.52 -25.11 -23.14
C ILE A 16 20.93 -24.50 -23.11
N SER A 17 21.17 -23.50 -22.26
CA SER A 17 22.48 -22.85 -22.14
C SER A 17 23.55 -23.77 -21.53
N ILE A 18 23.16 -24.63 -20.59
CA ILE A 18 24.05 -25.61 -19.96
C ILE A 18 24.38 -26.72 -20.97
N TYR A 19 23.40 -27.24 -21.69
CA TYR A 19 23.64 -28.22 -22.75
C TYR A 19 24.53 -27.65 -23.86
N ALA A 20 24.36 -26.36 -24.21
CA ALA A 20 25.23 -25.68 -25.15
C ALA A 20 26.67 -25.52 -24.62
N MET A 21 26.83 -25.25 -23.33
CA MET A 21 28.13 -25.14 -22.67
C MET A 21 28.88 -26.48 -22.63
N ASP A 22 28.15 -27.59 -22.52
CA ASP A 22 28.74 -28.94 -22.46
C ASP A 22 29.02 -29.55 -23.84
N THR A 23 28.72 -28.82 -24.93
CA THR A 23 28.99 -29.30 -26.30
C THR A 23 30.49 -29.46 -26.57
N THR A 24 30.82 -30.57 -27.25
CA THR A 24 32.17 -30.94 -27.69
C THR A 24 32.18 -31.12 -29.22
N GLU A 25 33.31 -31.57 -29.79
CA GLU A 25 33.41 -31.86 -31.22
C GLU A 25 32.39 -32.91 -31.69
N ALA A 26 32.01 -32.84 -32.98
CA ALA A 26 31.05 -33.74 -33.57
C ALA A 26 31.49 -35.21 -33.40
N GLY A 27 30.61 -36.03 -32.83
CA GLY A 27 30.85 -37.46 -32.59
C GLY A 27 31.39 -37.81 -31.21
N TYR A 28 31.69 -36.83 -30.35
CA TYR A 28 32.06 -37.05 -28.95
C TYR A 28 30.89 -36.78 -28.00
N GLN A 29 30.90 -37.43 -26.83
CA GLN A 29 29.90 -37.19 -25.78
C GLN A 29 30.14 -35.79 -25.15
N PRO A 30 29.07 -35.07 -24.75
CA PRO A 30 29.20 -33.80 -24.04
C PRO A 30 30.03 -33.95 -22.76
N LYS A 31 30.87 -32.94 -22.49
CA LYS A 31 31.72 -32.86 -21.31
C LYS A 31 31.41 -31.58 -20.55
N MET A 32 31.34 -31.69 -19.23
CA MET A 32 31.03 -30.58 -18.34
C MET A 32 31.97 -29.39 -18.58
N ASN A 33 31.40 -28.22 -18.90
CA ASN A 33 32.11 -26.93 -19.03
C ASN A 33 33.18 -26.85 -20.13
N GLU A 34 33.09 -27.65 -21.20
CA GLU A 34 34.09 -27.61 -22.29
C GLU A 34 34.02 -26.29 -23.08
N SER A 35 32.81 -25.83 -23.42
CA SER A 35 32.57 -24.67 -24.29
C SER A 35 31.95 -23.50 -23.53
N LYS A 36 32.70 -22.95 -22.56
CA LYS A 36 32.25 -21.80 -21.74
C LYS A 36 31.88 -20.57 -22.57
N GLY A 37 32.43 -20.42 -23.77
CA GLY A 37 32.11 -19.31 -24.69
C GLY A 37 30.66 -19.33 -25.18
N MET A 38 30.06 -20.51 -25.35
CA MET A 38 28.67 -20.65 -25.79
C MET A 38 27.68 -20.15 -24.73
N PHE A 39 28.01 -20.31 -23.45
CA PHE A 39 27.18 -19.80 -22.36
C PHE A 39 27.09 -18.27 -22.39
N ILE A 40 28.23 -17.58 -22.58
CA ILE A 40 28.28 -16.12 -22.68
C ILE A 40 27.50 -15.61 -23.90
N PHE A 41 27.59 -16.32 -25.02
CA PHE A 41 26.80 -16.01 -26.22
C PHE A 41 25.29 -16.04 -25.95
N PHE A 42 24.80 -17.08 -25.27
CA PHE A 42 23.39 -17.18 -24.89
C PHE A 42 22.97 -16.07 -23.92
N MET A 43 23.82 -15.70 -22.95
CA MET A 43 23.54 -14.59 -22.04
C MET A 43 23.36 -13.25 -22.76
N ILE A 44 24.21 -12.96 -23.75
CA ILE A 44 24.10 -11.72 -24.54
C ILE A 44 22.82 -11.71 -25.38
N ILE A 45 22.47 -12.85 -25.99
CA ILE A 45 21.22 -12.98 -26.77
C ILE A 45 19.99 -12.84 -25.88
N ILE A 46 19.98 -13.44 -24.69
CA ILE A 46 18.89 -13.31 -23.74
C ILE A 46 18.74 -11.84 -23.33
N LEU A 47 19.83 -11.16 -22.97
CA LEU A 47 19.78 -9.77 -22.54
C LEU A 47 19.20 -8.84 -23.60
N ILE A 48 19.72 -8.93 -24.83
CA ILE A 48 19.30 -8.06 -25.94
C ILE A 48 17.91 -8.48 -26.45
N GLY A 49 17.70 -9.77 -26.66
CA GLY A 49 16.47 -10.31 -27.23
C GLY A 49 15.26 -10.13 -26.32
N SER A 50 15.39 -10.41 -25.01
CA SER A 50 14.27 -10.27 -24.07
C SER A 50 13.87 -8.80 -23.91
N PHE A 51 14.84 -7.89 -23.88
CA PHE A 51 14.57 -6.46 -23.80
C PHE A 51 13.82 -5.95 -25.04
N LEU A 52 14.26 -6.35 -26.24
CA LEU A 52 13.60 -5.95 -27.49
C LEU A 52 12.17 -6.49 -27.58
N ILE A 53 11.95 -7.77 -27.24
CA ILE A 53 10.62 -8.38 -27.27
C ILE A 53 9.69 -7.74 -26.23
N MET A 54 10.18 -7.49 -25.01
CA MET A 54 9.41 -6.78 -23.99
C MET A 54 9.05 -5.37 -24.42
N GLN A 55 9.98 -4.61 -25.01
CA GLN A 55 9.70 -3.27 -25.52
C GLN A 55 8.66 -3.26 -26.63
N LEU A 56 8.79 -4.18 -27.59
CA LEU A 56 7.82 -4.31 -28.69
C LEU A 56 6.43 -4.68 -28.15
N LEU A 57 6.37 -5.64 -27.22
CA LEU A 57 5.10 -6.05 -26.61
C LEU A 57 4.45 -4.88 -25.86
N VAL A 58 5.20 -4.17 -25.01
CA VAL A 58 4.68 -3.02 -24.26
C VAL A 58 4.20 -1.93 -25.21
N SER A 59 4.92 -1.64 -26.30
CA SER A 59 4.49 -0.64 -27.29
C SER A 59 3.16 -1.01 -27.92
N VAL A 60 3.04 -2.23 -28.45
CA VAL A 60 1.81 -2.69 -29.12
C VAL A 60 0.64 -2.74 -28.13
N VAL A 61 0.87 -3.30 -26.94
CA VAL A 61 -0.17 -3.38 -25.90
C VAL A 61 -0.61 -1.99 -25.45
N PHE A 62 0.34 -1.06 -25.28
CA PHE A 62 0.02 0.31 -24.91
C PHE A 62 -0.77 1.04 -26.01
N GLU A 63 -0.39 0.88 -27.27
CA GLU A 63 -1.11 1.44 -28.41
C GLU A 63 -2.56 0.92 -28.47
N GLU A 64 -2.76 -0.39 -28.28
CA GLU A 64 -4.09 -1.00 -28.18
C GLU A 64 -4.89 -0.46 -26.99
N PHE A 65 -4.27 -0.31 -25.82
CA PHE A 65 -4.94 0.30 -24.65
C PHE A 65 -5.36 1.75 -24.92
N VAL A 66 -4.53 2.55 -25.58
CA VAL A 66 -4.87 3.94 -25.92
C VAL A 66 -6.01 3.98 -26.92
N GLN A 67 -6.00 3.13 -27.94
CA GLN A 67 -7.09 3.05 -28.91
C GLN A 67 -8.41 2.63 -28.24
N LEU A 68 -8.34 1.64 -27.36
CA LEU A 68 -9.50 1.23 -26.55
C LEU A 68 -10.03 2.40 -25.73
N LEU A 69 -9.16 3.16 -25.04
CA LEU A 69 -9.57 4.34 -24.27
C LEU A 69 -10.27 5.39 -25.13
N CYS A 70 -9.76 5.69 -26.33
CA CYS A 70 -10.41 6.62 -27.26
C CYS A 70 -11.80 6.15 -27.69
N VAL A 71 -11.94 4.87 -28.08
CA VAL A 71 -13.25 4.29 -28.45
C VAL A 71 -14.21 4.31 -27.27
N PHE A 72 -13.72 4.00 -26.07
CA PHE A 72 -14.54 4.00 -24.87
C PHE A 72 -14.99 5.40 -24.41
N GLU A 73 -14.17 6.42 -24.64
CA GLU A 73 -14.53 7.83 -24.41
C GLU A 73 -15.65 8.27 -25.36
N GLU A 74 -15.57 7.88 -26.65
CA GLU A 74 -16.65 8.12 -27.62
C GLU A 74 -17.96 7.40 -27.24
N GLU A 75 -17.88 6.19 -26.66
CA GLU A 75 -19.05 5.39 -26.28
C GLU A 75 -19.59 5.69 -24.85
N ASN A 76 -18.97 6.59 -24.07
CA ASN A 76 -19.33 6.89 -22.66
C ASN A 76 -19.46 5.63 -21.76
N ARG A 77 -18.75 4.54 -22.07
CA ARG A 77 -19.11 3.20 -21.58
C ARG A 77 -18.17 2.58 -20.54
N ILE A 78 -17.17 3.32 -20.05
CA ILE A 78 -16.21 2.80 -19.04
C ILE A 78 -16.83 2.75 -17.65
N VAL A 79 -17.66 3.74 -17.33
CA VAL A 79 -18.23 3.91 -15.99
C VAL A 79 -19.73 3.92 -16.12
N THR A 80 -20.39 2.91 -15.54
CA THR A 80 -21.85 2.96 -15.41
C THR A 80 -22.21 4.28 -14.73
N PRO A 81 -23.24 5.04 -15.13
CA PRO A 81 -23.59 6.31 -14.48
C PRO A 81 -23.72 6.18 -12.95
N ALA A 82 -24.08 4.99 -12.45
CA ALA A 82 -24.07 4.66 -11.03
C ALA A 82 -22.66 4.65 -10.39
N GLN A 83 -21.64 4.12 -11.07
CA GLN A 83 -20.26 4.07 -10.58
C GLN A 83 -19.59 5.44 -10.64
N LEU A 84 -19.95 6.30 -11.59
CA LEU A 84 -19.38 7.65 -11.72
C LEU A 84 -19.79 8.52 -10.53
N GLY A 85 -21.06 8.42 -10.12
CA GLY A 85 -21.54 9.09 -8.92
C GLY A 85 -20.90 8.57 -7.64
N MET A 86 -20.52 7.29 -7.57
CA MET A 86 -19.78 6.74 -6.42
C MET A 86 -18.34 7.28 -6.36
N ILE A 87 -17.64 7.32 -7.50
CA ILE A 87 -16.27 7.86 -7.58
C ILE A 87 -16.27 9.36 -7.26
N GLU A 88 -17.22 10.14 -7.80
CA GLU A 88 -17.32 11.58 -7.51
C GLU A 88 -17.65 11.83 -6.03
N HIS A 89 -18.49 10.99 -5.43
CA HIS A 89 -18.77 11.04 -4.00
C HIS A 89 -17.53 10.67 -3.17
N GLU A 90 -16.76 9.68 -3.60
CA GLU A 90 -15.53 9.25 -2.93
C GLU A 90 -14.44 10.33 -3.00
N ASP A 91 -14.21 10.95 -4.16
CA ASP A 91 -13.28 12.07 -4.33
C ASP A 91 -13.66 13.28 -3.47
N ARG A 92 -14.97 13.55 -3.33
CA ARG A 92 -15.47 14.61 -2.46
C ARG A 92 -15.20 14.31 -0.99
N LEU A 93 -15.43 13.08 -0.55
CA LEU A 93 -15.13 12.64 0.81
C LEU A 93 -13.61 12.75 1.10
N VAL A 94 -12.76 12.30 0.17
CA VAL A 94 -11.30 12.39 0.30
C VAL A 94 -10.83 13.85 0.35
N PHE A 95 -11.43 14.73 -0.45
CA PHE A 95 -11.13 16.17 -0.41
C PHE A 95 -11.54 16.81 0.93
N ASP A 96 -12.67 16.40 1.51
CA ASP A 96 -13.13 16.89 2.82
C ASP A 96 -12.35 16.30 4.01
N ILE A 97 -11.68 15.15 3.84
CA ILE A 97 -10.77 14.56 4.84
C ILE A 97 -9.40 15.25 4.82
N ARG A 98 -9.00 15.93 3.73
CA ARG A 98 -7.76 16.73 3.75
C ARG A 98 -7.85 17.73 4.89
N PRO A 99 -6.81 17.84 5.74
CA PRO A 99 -6.83 18.78 6.85
C PRO A 99 -6.99 20.17 6.27
N LYS A 100 -8.20 20.74 6.36
CA LYS A 100 -8.45 22.16 6.09
C LYS A 100 -7.53 22.88 7.06
N GLY A 101 -6.40 23.35 6.52
CA GLY A 101 -5.26 23.84 7.29
C GLY A 101 -5.75 24.72 8.42
N THR A 102 -5.50 24.25 9.64
CA THR A 102 -5.68 24.93 10.93
C THR A 102 -6.72 26.05 10.89
N ARG A 103 -7.95 25.77 10.44
CA ARG A 103 -9.06 26.67 10.74
C ARG A 103 -9.38 26.42 12.19
N VAL A 104 -8.76 27.24 13.04
CA VAL A 104 -9.13 27.50 14.43
C VAL A 104 -10.64 27.30 14.50
N VAL A 105 -11.06 26.21 15.15
CA VAL A 105 -12.46 25.94 15.40
C VAL A 105 -13.03 27.24 15.96
N GLN A 106 -13.94 27.89 15.23
CA GLN A 106 -14.60 29.07 15.75
C GLN A 106 -15.30 28.61 17.03
N HIS A 107 -14.69 29.00 18.14
CA HIS A 107 -15.12 28.67 19.48
C HIS A 107 -16.31 29.57 19.80
N ASP A 108 -17.46 29.26 19.21
CA ASP A 108 -18.72 29.84 19.64
C ASP A 108 -18.99 29.36 21.07
N GLU A 109 -18.80 30.30 22.00
CA GLU A 109 -19.33 30.33 23.36
C GLU A 109 -19.06 29.12 24.25
N THR A 110 -17.78 28.81 24.50
CA THR A 110 -17.39 27.75 25.43
C THR A 110 -16.73 28.28 26.70
N SER A 111 -17.13 27.71 27.84
CA SER A 111 -16.61 27.96 29.19
C SER A 111 -15.07 27.90 29.25
N CYS A 112 -14.45 28.64 30.19
CA CYS A 112 -12.99 28.67 30.44
C CYS A 112 -12.36 27.27 30.51
N TYR A 113 -13.12 26.30 31.05
CA TYR A 113 -12.74 24.89 31.12
C TYR A 113 -12.48 24.26 29.75
N GLN A 114 -13.35 24.49 28.75
CA GLN A 114 -13.21 23.91 27.41
C GLN A 114 -12.00 24.48 26.66
N LYS A 115 -11.66 25.76 26.88
CA LYS A 115 -10.46 26.39 26.31
C LYS A 115 -9.17 25.83 26.93
N LEU A 116 -9.15 25.60 28.24
CA LEU A 116 -8.00 25.02 28.93
C LEU A 116 -7.73 23.58 28.45
N VAL A 117 -8.77 22.75 28.39
CA VAL A 117 -8.64 21.36 27.92
C VAL A 117 -8.28 21.32 26.42
N GLY A 118 -8.81 22.25 25.61
CA GLY A 118 -8.41 22.41 24.21
C GLY A 118 -6.92 22.70 24.03
N ASN A 119 -6.37 23.63 24.82
CA ASN A 119 -4.94 23.96 24.77
C ASN A 119 -4.04 22.80 25.19
N ILE A 120 -4.47 21.98 26.15
CA ILE A 120 -3.74 20.76 26.56
C ILE A 120 -3.69 19.76 25.40
N LYS A 121 -4.80 19.55 24.70
CA LYS A 121 -4.87 18.64 23.55
C LYS A 121 -4.07 19.11 22.34
N ASP A 122 -3.96 20.42 22.14
CA ASP A 122 -3.22 20.95 20.99
C ASP A 122 -1.70 20.89 21.18
N SER A 123 -1.24 20.63 22.40
CA SER A 123 0.18 20.47 22.73
C SER A 123 0.81 19.30 21.94
N ASN A 124 2.01 19.53 21.41
CA ASN A 124 2.76 18.51 20.69
C ASN A 124 3.06 17.27 21.56
N ILE A 125 3.22 17.47 22.87
CA ILE A 125 3.49 16.40 23.83
C ILE A 125 2.31 15.43 23.89
N TYR A 126 1.07 15.94 23.95
CA TYR A 126 -0.14 15.12 23.94
C TYR A 126 -0.25 14.30 22.64
N LYS A 127 -0.05 14.95 21.49
CA LYS A 127 -0.09 14.30 20.17
C LYS A 127 0.95 13.18 20.04
N ILE A 128 2.18 13.41 20.51
CA ILE A 128 3.26 12.41 20.51
C ILE A 128 2.92 11.25 21.46
N SER A 129 2.36 11.53 22.63
CA SER A 129 1.99 10.49 23.60
C SER A 129 0.91 9.56 23.08
N VAL A 130 -0.15 10.08 22.44
CA VAL A 130 -1.22 9.26 21.87
C VAL A 130 -0.70 8.40 20.71
N SER A 131 0.05 9.01 19.79
CA SER A 131 0.65 8.30 18.65
C SER A 131 1.61 7.19 19.12
N GLY A 132 2.42 7.47 20.15
CA GLY A 132 3.30 6.49 20.77
C GLY A 132 2.54 5.32 21.40
N ALA A 133 1.41 5.58 22.08
CA ALA A 133 0.58 4.53 22.68
C ALA A 133 -0.05 3.61 21.63
N VAL A 134 -0.55 4.16 20.51
CA VAL A 134 -1.06 3.37 19.37
C VAL A 134 0.03 2.50 18.77
N MET A 135 1.22 3.07 18.56
CA MET A 135 2.35 2.34 17.97
C MET A 135 2.84 1.21 18.88
N LEU A 136 2.90 1.47 20.19
CA LEU A 136 3.24 0.46 21.20
C LEU A 136 2.21 -0.68 21.22
N ASN A 137 0.92 -0.37 21.13
CA ASN A 137 -0.15 -1.37 21.06
C ASN A 137 -0.06 -2.25 19.80
N LEU A 138 0.21 -1.64 18.63
CA LEU A 138 0.43 -2.38 17.38
C LEU A 138 1.66 -3.30 17.45
N LEU A 139 2.74 -2.85 18.08
CA LEU A 139 3.94 -3.67 18.28
C LEU A 139 3.65 -4.86 19.20
N VAL A 140 2.89 -4.67 20.28
CA VAL A 140 2.52 -5.77 21.20
C VAL A 140 1.62 -6.79 20.51
N LEU A 141 0.70 -6.35 19.64
CA LEU A 141 -0.12 -7.24 18.81
C LEU A 141 0.73 -8.00 17.76
N GLY A 142 1.70 -7.32 17.15
CA GLY A 142 2.61 -7.90 16.15
C GLY A 142 3.60 -8.92 16.72
N LEU A 143 4.01 -8.76 18.00
CA LEU A 143 4.88 -9.70 18.72
C LEU A 143 4.11 -10.87 19.35
N SER A 144 2.92 -11.21 18.83
CA SER A 144 2.05 -12.27 19.36
C SER A 144 2.62 -13.69 19.22
N THR A 145 3.78 -13.86 18.61
CA THR A 145 4.48 -15.16 18.57
C THR A 145 5.29 -15.32 19.87
N THR A 146 4.92 -16.31 20.69
CA THR A 146 5.62 -16.83 21.88
C THR A 146 5.59 -16.02 23.19
N GLY A 147 5.30 -16.71 24.30
CA GLY A 147 5.85 -16.38 25.62
C GLY A 147 4.83 -16.14 26.73
N ASP A 148 4.44 -14.88 26.92
CA ASP A 148 3.77 -14.45 28.16
C ASP A 148 2.39 -13.83 27.87
N THR A 149 1.31 -14.53 28.22
CA THR A 149 -0.07 -14.06 28.06
C THR A 149 -0.45 -13.00 29.11
N MET A 150 0.00 -13.14 30.36
CA MET A 150 -0.43 -12.25 31.44
C MET A 150 0.04 -10.79 31.27
N MET A 151 1.33 -10.55 30.97
CA MET A 151 1.82 -9.18 30.76
C MET A 151 1.17 -8.50 29.55
N LYS A 152 0.87 -9.27 28.49
CA LYS A 152 0.20 -8.76 27.28
C LYS A 152 -1.24 -8.36 27.57
N GLU A 153 -1.96 -9.15 28.37
CA GLU A 153 -3.34 -8.84 28.78
C GLU A 153 -3.41 -7.56 29.62
N TRP A 154 -2.54 -7.40 30.62
CA TRP A 154 -2.49 -6.18 31.45
C TRP A 154 -2.15 -4.94 30.62
N PHE A 155 -1.17 -5.07 29.72
CA PHE A 155 -0.78 -3.98 28.85
C PHE A 155 -1.91 -3.56 27.89
N ASN A 156 -2.61 -4.53 27.29
CA ASN A 156 -3.76 -4.28 26.42
C ASN A 156 -4.91 -3.59 27.17
N ILE A 157 -5.20 -3.99 28.41
CA ILE A 157 -6.18 -3.33 29.27
C ILE A 157 -5.77 -1.89 29.57
N CYS A 158 -4.49 -1.65 29.91
CA CYS A 158 -3.97 -0.30 30.14
C CYS A 158 -4.10 0.59 28.89
N CYS A 159 -3.76 0.06 27.70
CA CYS A 159 -3.96 0.77 26.43
C CYS A 159 -5.44 1.08 26.18
N GLY A 160 -6.34 0.13 26.43
CA GLY A 160 -7.79 0.35 26.32
C GLY A 160 -8.29 1.48 27.22
N ILE A 161 -7.81 1.54 28.47
CA ILE A 161 -8.14 2.63 29.40
C ILE A 161 -7.67 3.98 28.85
N VAL A 162 -6.45 4.05 28.28
CA VAL A 162 -5.93 5.28 27.66
C VAL A 162 -6.81 5.76 26.51
N PHE A 163 -7.28 4.86 25.63
CA PHE A 163 -8.20 5.20 24.54
C PHE A 163 -9.56 5.71 25.05
N VAL A 164 -10.13 5.07 26.08
CA VAL A 164 -11.38 5.53 26.70
C VAL A 164 -11.23 6.94 27.28
N PHE A 165 -10.10 7.21 27.96
CA PHE A 165 -9.81 8.55 28.47
C PHE A 165 -9.65 9.59 27.34
N GLU A 166 -9.01 9.22 26.23
CA GLU A 166 -8.87 10.10 25.07
C GLU A 166 -10.24 10.51 24.50
N LEU A 167 -11.14 9.54 24.31
CA LEU A 167 -12.52 9.79 23.87
C LEU A 167 -13.28 10.68 24.84
N PHE A 168 -13.13 10.44 26.14
CA PHE A 168 -13.80 11.24 27.17
C PHE A 168 -13.37 12.71 27.08
N ILE A 169 -12.06 12.98 26.99
CA ILE A 169 -11.54 14.34 26.87
C ILE A 169 -12.03 14.99 25.56
N GLU A 170 -12.11 14.24 24.47
CA GLU A 170 -12.56 14.76 23.17
C GLU A 170 -14.04 15.14 23.15
N THR A 171 -14.86 14.33 23.81
CA THR A 171 -16.28 14.56 24.00
C THR A 171 -16.54 15.83 24.82
N GLN A 172 -15.75 16.08 25.87
CA GLN A 172 -15.87 17.28 26.71
C GLN A 172 -15.44 18.57 25.97
N VAL A 173 -14.43 18.50 25.10
CA VAL A 173 -13.93 19.65 24.33
C VAL A 173 -14.88 20.06 23.20
N LEU A 174 -15.41 19.10 22.43
CA LEU A 174 -16.25 19.39 21.26
C LEU A 174 -17.75 19.45 21.58
N GLY A 175 -18.20 18.80 22.64
CA GLY A 175 -19.62 18.58 22.94
C GLY A 175 -20.23 17.44 22.11
N LEU A 176 -21.13 16.66 22.71
CA LEU A 176 -21.66 15.40 22.14
C LEU A 176 -22.21 15.55 20.71
N ARG A 177 -22.92 16.64 20.41
CA ARG A 177 -23.52 16.90 19.09
C ARG A 177 -22.50 17.19 18.00
N LYS A 178 -21.47 18.01 18.29
CA LYS A 178 -20.43 18.35 17.29
C LYS A 178 -19.41 17.21 17.17
N TYR A 179 -19.24 16.42 18.23
CA TYR A 179 -18.39 15.23 18.25
C TYR A 179 -18.91 14.14 17.30
N LEU A 180 -20.21 13.82 17.35
CA LEU A 180 -20.83 12.80 16.49
C LEU A 180 -21.01 13.24 15.02
N GLN A 181 -20.80 14.52 14.68
CA GLN A 181 -20.87 14.98 13.29
C GLN A 181 -19.59 14.71 12.50
N LYS A 182 -18.47 14.40 13.17
CA LYS A 182 -17.20 14.12 12.51
C LYS A 182 -17.04 12.61 12.26
N PRO A 183 -16.83 12.16 11.01
CA PRO A 183 -16.74 10.73 10.69
C PRO A 183 -15.57 10.05 11.40
N LEU A 184 -14.42 10.72 11.52
CA LEU A 184 -13.25 10.20 12.23
C LEU A 184 -13.52 9.96 13.72
N ASN A 185 -14.34 10.81 14.34
CA ASN A 185 -14.68 10.68 15.77
C ASN A 185 -15.66 9.52 15.99
N ILE A 186 -16.55 9.25 15.02
CA ILE A 186 -17.40 8.06 15.04
C ILE A 186 -16.55 6.79 14.95
N VAL A 187 -15.55 6.77 14.07
CA VAL A 187 -14.61 5.63 13.96
C VAL A 187 -13.86 5.42 15.28
N ASN A 188 -13.31 6.48 15.88
CA ASN A 188 -12.62 6.39 17.17
C ASN A 188 -13.53 5.87 18.29
N THR A 189 -14.80 6.31 18.31
CA THR A 189 -15.80 5.80 19.27
C THR A 189 -16.07 4.32 19.05
N THR A 190 -16.21 3.90 17.78
CA THR A 190 -16.49 2.51 17.41
C THR A 190 -15.32 1.58 17.73
N VAL A 191 -14.08 2.02 17.55
CA VAL A 191 -12.87 1.22 17.85
C VAL A 191 -12.67 1.03 19.35
N THR A 192 -13.15 1.96 20.17
CA THR A 192 -12.94 1.94 21.62
C THR A 192 -14.08 1.24 22.38
N CYS A 193 -15.28 1.15 21.80
CA CYS A 193 -16.43 0.41 22.34
C CYS A 193 -16.35 -1.09 21.98
#